data_AF-A0AAW7YBX0-F1
#
_entry.id   AF-A0AAW7YBX0-F1
#
_cell.length_a   1.000
_cell.length_b   1.000
_cell.length_c   1.000
_cell.angle_alpha   90.00
_cell.angle_beta   90.00
_cell.angle_gamma   90.00
#
_symmetry.space_group_name_H-M   'P 1'
#
loop_
_entity.id
_entity.type
_entity.pdbx_description
1 polymer ?
#
loop_
_entity_poly.entity_id
_entity_poly.type
_entity_poly.pdbx_seq_one_letter_code
_entity_poly.pdbx_strand_id
1 'polypeptide(L)'
;MERDYTFECLVTMPRHELEEFSMRVLSRMVPEDMMEELFTFDQEEIDNEDRLKSAQFDAMLRMTAIALGEVKGAFEASENSHQNTERMTRLLLWHFYALSFNLEEAVTLEQHCEEVEKILKNAPENAFGWVSVLTELLHAYATLSDKA
;
A
#
# COMPACT_ATOMS: atom_id res chain seq x y z
N MET A 1 17.02 -2.31 -16.99
CA MET A 1 16.77 -2.95 -15.68
C MET A 1 15.33 -2.64 -15.33
N GLU A 2 14.45 -3.63 -15.44
CA GLU A 2 13.10 -3.50 -14.89
C GLU A 2 13.22 -3.52 -13.36
N ARG A 3 12.58 -2.56 -12.70
CA ARG A 3 12.64 -2.40 -11.24
C ARG A 3 11.56 -3.27 -10.61
N ASP A 4 11.85 -4.52 -10.27
CA ASP A 4 10.82 -5.46 -9.80
C ASP A 4 10.33 -5.19 -8.36
N TYR A 5 10.90 -4.19 -7.68
CA TYR A 5 10.55 -3.78 -6.30
C TYR A 5 10.54 -4.93 -5.29
N THR A 6 11.38 -5.94 -5.52
CA THR A 6 11.76 -6.94 -4.51
C THR A 6 12.65 -6.29 -3.45
N PHE A 7 12.91 -7.00 -2.34
CA PHE A 7 13.78 -6.53 -1.26
C PHE A 7 15.13 -5.98 -1.76
N GLU A 8 15.82 -6.73 -2.63
CA GLU A 8 17.12 -6.35 -3.20
C GLU A 8 17.05 -5.02 -3.99
N CYS A 9 15.93 -4.77 -4.65
CA CYS A 9 15.69 -3.52 -5.36
C CYS A 9 15.34 -2.39 -4.38
N LEU A 10 14.46 -2.62 -3.41
CA LEU A 10 13.97 -1.60 -2.49
C LEU A 10 15.07 -1.08 -1.55
N VAL A 11 15.95 -1.96 -1.07
CA VAL A 11 17.04 -1.58 -0.15
C VAL A 11 18.12 -0.71 -0.82
N THR A 12 18.22 -0.80 -2.15
CA THR A 12 19.23 -0.06 -2.92
C THR A 12 18.70 1.21 -3.56
N MET A 13 17.38 1.38 -3.64
CA MET A 13 16.76 2.56 -4.25
C MET A 13 16.65 3.73 -3.27
N PRO A 14 16.87 4.97 -3.73
CA PRO A 14 16.63 6.15 -2.90
C PRO A 14 15.15 6.25 -2.49
N ARG A 15 14.88 6.53 -1.20
CA ARG A 15 13.51 6.64 -0.69
C ARG A 15 12.65 7.64 -1.47
N HIS A 16 13.16 8.84 -1.71
CA HIS A 16 12.42 9.89 -2.43
C HIS A 16 11.99 9.45 -3.85
N GLU A 17 12.80 8.62 -4.52
CA GLU A 17 12.43 8.04 -5.81
C GLU A 17 11.25 7.08 -5.65
N LEU A 18 11.29 6.19 -4.64
CA LEU A 18 10.21 5.25 -4.36
C LEU A 18 8.91 5.98 -3.96
N GLU A 19 9.00 7.04 -3.16
CA GLU A 19 7.86 7.90 -2.82
C GLU A 19 7.26 8.55 -4.08
N GLU A 20 8.09 9.15 -4.95
CA GLU A 20 7.62 9.77 -6.19
C GLU A 20 6.94 8.74 -7.11
N PHE A 21 7.53 7.55 -7.28
CA PHE A 21 6.94 6.52 -8.14
C PHE A 21 5.66 5.95 -7.56
N SER A 22 5.62 5.66 -6.26
CA SER A 22 4.41 5.14 -5.62
C SER A 22 3.27 6.15 -5.67
N MET A 23 3.53 7.43 -5.40
CA MET A 23 2.54 8.49 -5.54
C MET A 23 2.01 8.61 -6.98
N ARG A 24 2.89 8.49 -7.97
CA ARG A 24 2.49 8.50 -9.39
C ARG A 24 1.62 7.29 -9.76
N VAL A 25 1.85 6.14 -9.16
CA VAL A 25 1.00 4.96 -9.37
C VAL A 25 -0.35 5.17 -8.68
N LEU A 26 -0.36 5.58 -7.41
CA LEU A 26 -1.58 5.89 -6.68
C LEU A 26 -2.48 6.88 -7.42
N SER A 27 -1.93 8.01 -7.87
CA SER A 27 -2.70 9.05 -8.57
C SER A 27 -3.24 8.60 -9.93
N ARG A 28 -2.75 7.47 -10.48
CA ARG A 28 -3.27 6.87 -11.71
C ARG A 28 -4.33 5.80 -11.44
N MET A 29 -4.23 5.13 -10.29
CA MET A 29 -5.14 4.03 -9.92
C MET A 29 -6.35 4.53 -9.14
N VAL A 30 -6.23 5.67 -8.44
CA VAL A 30 -7.32 6.25 -7.65
C VAL A 30 -7.81 7.53 -8.32
N PRO A 31 -9.08 7.58 -8.77
CA PRO A 31 -9.69 8.79 -9.29
C PRO A 31 -9.67 9.94 -8.27
N GLU A 32 -9.57 11.17 -8.76
CA GLU A 32 -9.46 12.38 -7.92
C GLU A 32 -10.71 12.61 -7.06
N ASP A 33 -11.90 12.35 -7.61
CA ASP A 33 -13.18 12.42 -6.89
C ASP A 33 -13.26 11.44 -5.72
N MET A 34 -12.73 10.22 -5.90
CA MET A 34 -12.62 9.25 -4.81
C MET A 34 -11.61 9.68 -3.75
N MET A 35 -10.50 10.32 -4.14
CA MET A 35 -9.54 10.87 -3.18
C MET A 35 -10.18 11.99 -2.35
N GLU A 36 -10.91 12.90 -2.98
CA GLU A 36 -11.64 13.96 -2.27
C GLU A 36 -12.65 13.38 -1.28
N GLU A 37 -13.42 12.37 -1.70
CA GLU A 37 -14.40 11.71 -0.82
C GLU A 37 -13.74 11.03 0.39
N LEU A 38 -12.66 10.29 0.17
CA LEU A 38 -11.96 9.56 1.24
C LEU A 38 -11.37 10.48 2.31
N PHE A 39 -10.94 11.67 1.93
CA PHE A 39 -10.28 12.64 2.82
C PHE A 39 -11.18 13.82 3.20
N THR A 40 -12.50 13.69 3.02
CA THR A 40 -13.49 14.60 3.57
C THR A 40 -13.93 14.11 4.94
N PHE A 41 -13.45 14.78 6.00
CA PHE A 41 -13.74 14.43 7.39
C PHE A 41 -14.80 15.36 7.99
N ASP A 42 -15.60 14.82 8.90
CA ASP A 42 -16.63 15.60 9.60
C ASP A 42 -16.01 16.49 10.68
N GLN A 43 -16.72 17.56 11.07
CA GLN A 43 -16.24 18.52 12.08
C GLN A 43 -15.90 17.84 13.42
N GLU A 44 -16.65 16.80 13.81
CA GLU A 44 -16.38 16.03 15.03
C GLU A 44 -15.07 15.25 14.98
N GLU A 45 -14.62 14.87 13.79
CA GLU A 45 -13.33 14.20 13.59
C GLU A 45 -12.20 15.24 13.61
N ILE A 46 -12.41 16.39 12.98
CA ILE A 46 -11.42 17.48 12.92
C ILE A 46 -11.15 18.08 14.30
N ASP A 47 -12.17 18.22 15.13
CA ASP A 47 -12.05 18.86 16.45
C ASP A 47 -11.33 17.97 17.50
N ASN A 48 -11.04 16.70 17.17
CA ASN A 48 -10.35 15.76 18.04
C ASN A 48 -9.18 15.10 17.30
N GLU A 49 -7.96 15.39 17.72
CA GLU A 49 -6.74 14.91 17.05
C GLU A 49 -6.66 13.38 16.93
N ASP A 50 -7.10 12.63 17.93
CA ASP A 50 -7.07 11.16 17.90
C ASP A 50 -8.09 10.60 16.90
N ARG A 51 -9.28 11.22 16.82
CA ARG A 51 -10.30 10.86 15.83
C ARG A 51 -9.85 11.20 14.42
N LEU A 52 -9.28 12.39 14.23
CA LEU A 52 -8.75 12.82 12.94
C LEU A 52 -7.67 11.85 12.45
N LYS A 53 -6.73 11.46 13.32
CA LYS A 53 -5.71 10.45 12.98
C LYS A 53 -6.36 9.12 12.59
N SER A 54 -7.33 8.64 13.36
CA SER A 54 -8.06 7.41 13.04
C SER A 54 -8.78 7.46 11.69
N ALA A 55 -9.39 8.59 11.35
CA ALA A 55 -10.08 8.78 10.08
C ALA A 55 -9.09 8.85 8.91
N GLN A 56 -7.98 9.57 9.06
CA GLN A 56 -6.89 9.61 8.08
C GLN A 56 -6.29 8.23 7.83
N PHE A 57 -6.12 7.45 8.89
CA PHE A 57 -5.62 6.08 8.82
C PHE A 57 -6.53 5.17 7.99
N ASP A 58 -7.82 5.22 8.27
CA ASP A 58 -8.79 4.43 7.52
C ASP A 58 -8.90 4.90 6.05
N ALA A 59 -8.83 6.21 5.80
CA ALA A 59 -8.78 6.77 4.45
C ALA A 59 -7.55 6.27 3.66
N MET A 60 -6.36 6.27 4.26
CA MET A 60 -5.13 5.75 3.63
C MET A 60 -5.22 4.25 3.32
N LEU A 61 -5.79 3.46 4.24
CA LEU A 61 -6.01 2.03 4.03
C LEU A 61 -6.98 1.79 2.85
N ARG A 62 -8.10 2.50 2.83
CA ARG A 62 -9.10 2.41 1.75
C ARG A 62 -8.52 2.87 0.40
N MET A 63 -7.78 3.97 0.38
CA MET A 63 -7.10 4.47 -0.83
C MET A 63 -6.12 3.43 -1.39
N THR A 64 -5.29 2.85 -0.52
CA THR A 64 -4.33 1.81 -0.91
C THR A 64 -5.06 0.58 -1.46
N ALA A 65 -6.15 0.15 -0.82
CA ALA A 65 -6.93 -0.99 -1.26
C ALA A 65 -7.58 -0.78 -2.64
N ILE A 66 -8.12 0.42 -2.89
CA ILE A 66 -8.65 0.81 -4.20
C ILE A 66 -7.54 0.75 -5.24
N ALA A 67 -6.41 1.40 -4.98
CA ALA A 67 -5.29 1.41 -5.91
C ALA A 67 -4.83 0.00 -6.29
N LEU A 68 -4.70 -0.88 -5.30
CA LEU A 68 -4.31 -2.28 -5.48
C LEU A 68 -5.34 -3.10 -6.28
N GLY A 69 -6.63 -2.80 -6.11
CA GLY A 69 -7.71 -3.42 -6.89
C GLY A 69 -7.63 -3.08 -8.39
N GLU A 70 -7.19 -1.87 -8.72
CA GLU A 70 -7.13 -1.39 -10.11
C GLU A 70 -5.85 -1.81 -10.86
N VAL A 71 -4.78 -2.19 -10.15
CA VAL A 71 -3.48 -2.53 -10.78
C VAL A 71 -3.65 -3.60 -11.87
N LYS A 72 -4.36 -4.69 -11.58
CA LYS A 72 -4.51 -5.80 -12.54
C LYS A 72 -5.17 -5.33 -13.84
N GLY A 73 -6.24 -4.55 -13.73
CA GLY A 73 -6.94 -3.98 -14.88
C GLY A 73 -6.05 -3.03 -15.69
N ALA A 74 -5.24 -2.22 -15.00
CA ALA A 74 -4.33 -1.27 -15.66
C ALA A 74 -3.25 -1.92 -16.55
N PHE A 75 -2.89 -3.18 -16.28
CA PHE A 75 -1.84 -3.90 -17.02
C PHE A 75 -2.35 -5.07 -17.86
N GLU A 76 -3.65 -5.35 -17.87
CA GLU A 76 -4.25 -6.52 -18.54
C GLU A 76 -3.84 -6.63 -20.02
N ALA A 77 -3.79 -5.50 -20.73
CA ALA A 77 -3.44 -5.44 -22.14
C ALA A 77 -1.92 -5.37 -22.44
N SER A 78 -1.06 -5.42 -21.42
CA SER A 78 0.40 -5.33 -21.61
C SER A 78 1.05 -6.69 -21.88
N GLU A 79 2.13 -6.72 -22.66
CA GLU A 79 2.84 -7.97 -23.02
C GLU A 79 3.33 -8.75 -21.79
N ASN A 80 3.70 -8.05 -20.71
CA ASN A 80 4.15 -8.62 -19.43
C ASN A 80 3.14 -8.33 -18.29
N SER A 81 1.84 -8.47 -18.57
CA SER A 81 0.75 -8.09 -17.65
C SER A 81 0.91 -8.61 -16.23
N HIS A 82 1.25 -9.89 -16.08
CA HIS A 82 1.45 -10.53 -14.78
C HIS A 82 2.62 -9.90 -14.00
N GLN A 83 3.81 -9.82 -14.61
CA GLN A 83 4.99 -9.23 -13.98
C GLN A 83 4.78 -7.76 -13.64
N ASN A 84 4.15 -6.99 -14.54
CA ASN A 84 3.84 -5.58 -14.31
C ASN A 84 2.86 -5.40 -13.14
N THR A 85 1.87 -6.29 -13.04
CA THR A 85 0.91 -6.30 -11.93
C THR A 85 1.63 -6.54 -10.61
N GLU A 86 2.39 -7.63 -10.49
CA GLU A 86 3.12 -7.93 -9.25
C GLU A 86 4.09 -6.80 -8.86
N ARG A 87 4.80 -6.25 -9.85
CA ARG A 87 5.75 -5.14 -9.66
C ARG A 87 5.05 -3.92 -9.07
N MET A 88 3.93 -3.49 -9.65
CA MET A 88 3.20 -2.33 -9.11
C MET A 88 2.55 -2.65 -7.77
N THR A 89 2.07 -3.87 -7.55
CA THR A 89 1.55 -4.31 -6.26
C THR A 89 2.62 -4.23 -5.17
N ARG A 90 3.85 -4.68 -5.42
CA ARG A 90 4.98 -4.54 -4.48
C ARG A 90 5.25 -3.07 -4.15
N LEU A 91 5.28 -2.19 -5.14
CA LEU A 91 5.52 -0.76 -4.93
C LEU A 91 4.41 -0.10 -4.08
N LEU A 92 3.15 -0.45 -4.32
CA LEU A 92 2.02 0.09 -3.55
C LEU A 92 2.01 -0.46 -2.11
N LEU A 93 2.36 -1.73 -1.91
CA LEU A 93 2.50 -2.30 -0.56
C LEU A 93 3.69 -1.68 0.19
N TRP A 94 4.80 -1.41 -0.51
CA TRP A 94 5.91 -0.66 0.05
C TRP A 94 5.48 0.75 0.47
N HIS A 95 4.70 1.44 -0.37
CA HIS A 95 4.17 2.77 -0.03
C HIS A 95 3.30 2.74 1.23
N PHE A 96 2.40 1.76 1.32
CA PHE A 96 1.59 1.56 2.51
C PHE A 96 2.46 1.35 3.75
N TYR A 97 3.47 0.49 3.66
CA TYR A 97 4.43 0.25 4.74
C TYR A 97 5.26 1.49 5.13
N ALA A 98 5.80 2.22 4.14
CA ALA A 98 6.75 3.30 4.39
C ALA A 98 6.08 4.61 4.83
N LEU A 99 4.86 4.87 4.36
CA LEU A 99 4.17 6.14 4.58
C LEU A 99 2.99 6.04 5.54
N SER A 100 2.49 4.83 5.81
CA SER A 100 1.39 4.64 6.75
C SER A 100 1.95 4.21 8.12
N PHE A 101 1.43 4.83 9.19
CA PHE A 101 1.57 4.39 10.59
C PHE A 101 3.00 4.20 11.15
N ASN A 102 4.03 4.84 10.58
CA ASN A 102 5.43 4.62 11.01
C ASN A 102 5.79 3.12 11.14
N LEU A 103 5.24 2.26 10.27
CA LEU A 103 5.40 0.80 10.39
C LEU A 103 6.86 0.36 10.34
N GLU A 104 7.73 1.19 9.76
CA GLU A 104 9.18 1.01 9.74
C GLU A 104 9.82 1.00 11.14
N GLU A 105 9.16 1.56 12.15
CA GLU A 105 9.60 1.47 13.55
C GLU A 105 9.24 0.10 14.17
N ALA A 106 8.24 -0.58 13.64
CA ALA A 106 7.69 -1.83 14.19
C ALA A 106 8.21 -3.08 13.46
N VAL A 107 8.46 -2.97 12.16
CA VAL A 107 8.81 -4.10 11.28
C VAL A 107 9.90 -3.67 10.32
N THR A 108 10.88 -4.53 10.07
CA THR A 108 11.96 -4.27 9.11
C THR A 108 11.47 -4.38 7.66
N LEU A 109 12.17 -3.72 6.72
CA LEU A 109 11.86 -3.82 5.30
C LEU A 109 11.92 -5.27 4.77
N GLU A 110 12.85 -6.08 5.29
CA GLU A 110 12.97 -7.49 4.92
C GLU A 110 11.71 -8.28 5.31
N GLN A 111 11.27 -8.15 6.56
CA GLN A 111 10.04 -8.77 7.05
C GLN A 111 8.79 -8.28 6.28
N HIS A 112 8.72 -6.99 5.98
CA HIS A 112 7.67 -6.45 5.11
C HIS A 112 7.65 -7.17 3.76
N CYS A 113 8.80 -7.26 3.09
CA CYS A 113 8.92 -7.91 1.78
C CYS A 113 8.53 -9.39 1.85
N GLU A 114 8.91 -10.11 2.92
CA GLU A 114 8.51 -11.50 3.12
C GLU A 114 6.98 -11.68 3.22
N GLU A 115 6.29 -10.80 3.95
CA GLU A 115 4.82 -10.82 4.00
C GLU A 115 4.20 -10.47 2.65
N VAL A 116 4.76 -9.50 1.93
CA VAL A 116 4.31 -9.13 0.58
C VAL A 116 4.42 -10.31 -0.40
N GLU A 117 5.50 -11.07 -0.39
CA GLU A 117 5.64 -12.25 -1.25
C GLU A 117 4.65 -13.38 -0.89
N LYS A 118 4.15 -13.43 0.35
CA LYS A 118 3.05 -14.35 0.71
C LYS A 118 1.72 -13.87 0.13
N ILE A 119 1.46 -12.57 0.21
CA ILE A 119 0.25 -11.94 -0.33
C ILE A 119 0.16 -12.13 -1.85
N LEU A 120 1.26 -11.90 -2.58
CA LEU A 120 1.28 -11.98 -4.05
C LEU A 120 0.84 -13.33 -4.61
N LYS A 121 1.07 -14.43 -3.87
CA LYS A 121 0.66 -15.79 -4.28
C LYS A 121 -0.86 -15.91 -4.44
N ASN A 122 -1.64 -15.14 -3.68
CA ASN A 122 -3.09 -15.14 -3.68
C ASN A 122 -3.63 -13.71 -3.59
N ALA A 123 -3.10 -12.81 -4.42
CA ALA A 123 -3.50 -11.41 -4.43
C ALA A 123 -4.99 -11.26 -4.78
N PRO A 124 -5.77 -10.48 -4.01
CA PRO A 124 -7.16 -10.18 -4.35
C PRO A 124 -7.29 -9.43 -5.68
N GLU A 125 -8.45 -9.55 -6.31
CA GLU A 125 -8.74 -8.89 -7.58
C GLU A 125 -9.54 -7.58 -7.43
N ASN A 126 -9.95 -7.23 -6.21
CA ASN A 126 -10.81 -6.06 -5.96
C ASN A 126 -10.47 -5.38 -4.64
N ALA A 127 -10.90 -4.12 -4.51
CA ALA A 127 -10.62 -3.28 -3.36
C ALA A 127 -11.08 -3.89 -2.03
N PHE A 128 -12.26 -4.52 -1.98
CA PHE A 128 -12.78 -5.12 -0.74
C PHE A 128 -11.90 -6.26 -0.24
N GLY A 129 -11.44 -7.13 -1.14
CA GLY A 129 -10.46 -8.16 -0.80
C GLY A 129 -9.14 -7.57 -0.31
N TRP A 130 -8.68 -6.48 -0.93
CA TRP A 130 -7.48 -5.77 -0.49
C TRP A 130 -7.61 -5.11 0.88
N VAL A 131 -8.79 -4.60 1.26
CA VAL A 131 -9.03 -4.12 2.64
C VAL A 131 -8.79 -5.23 3.66
N SER A 132 -9.30 -6.45 3.40
CA SER A 132 -9.06 -7.59 4.29
C SER A 132 -7.57 -7.92 4.40
N VAL A 133 -6.89 -8.00 3.25
CA VAL A 133 -5.46 -8.33 3.20
C VAL A 133 -4.60 -7.28 3.89
N LEU A 134 -4.86 -5.99 3.68
CA LEU A 134 -4.12 -4.91 4.35
C LEU A 134 -4.35 -4.92 5.86
N THR A 135 -5.57 -5.22 6.31
CA THR A 135 -5.89 -5.35 7.74
C THR A 135 -5.16 -6.55 8.36
N GLU A 136 -5.15 -7.69 7.67
CA GLU A 136 -4.40 -8.88 8.08
C GLU A 136 -2.89 -8.62 8.12
N LEU A 137 -2.37 -7.83 7.16
CA LEU A 137 -0.97 -7.41 7.13
C LEU A 137 -0.59 -6.57 8.35
N LEU A 138 -1.45 -5.62 8.75
CA LEU A 138 -1.26 -4.86 9.98
C LEU A 138 -1.26 -5.74 11.23
N HIS A 139 -2.14 -6.76 11.30
CA HIS A 139 -2.12 -7.74 12.39
C HIS A 139 -0.84 -8.59 12.41
N ALA A 140 -0.33 -8.98 11.23
CA ALA A 140 0.95 -9.66 11.10
C ALA A 140 2.10 -8.78 11.62
N TYR A 141 2.10 -7.48 11.28
CA TYR A 141 3.09 -6.52 11.77
C TYR A 141 3.06 -6.33 13.27
N ALA A 142 1.88 -6.21 13.88
CA ALA A 142 1.75 -6.17 15.32
C ALA A 142 2.38 -7.42 15.99
N THR A 143 2.10 -8.60 15.42
CA THR A 143 2.67 -9.87 15.93
C THR A 143 4.19 -9.96 15.76
N LEU A 144 4.74 -9.39 14.69
CA LEU A 144 6.18 -9.34 14.45
C LEU A 144 6.88 -8.35 15.38
N SER A 145 6.26 -7.19 15.61
CA SER A 145 6.76 -6.17 16.53
C SER A 145 6.82 -6.70 17.97
N ASP A 146 5.86 -7.51 18.41
CA ASP A 146 5.86 -8.12 19.75
C ASP A 146 6.97 -9.16 19.95
N LYS A 147 7.60 -9.62 18.87
CA LYS A 147 8.67 -10.64 18.88
C LYS A 147 10.07 -10.06 18.69
N ALA A 148 10.19 -8.76 18.38
CA ALA A 148 11.45 -8.04 18.21
C ALA A 148 12.00 -7.55 19.56
#